data_AF-A0ABD0NZD5-F1
#
_entry.id   AF-A0ABD0NZD5-F1
#
_cell.length_a   1.000
_cell.length_b   1.000
_cell.length_c   1.000
_cell.angle_alpha   90.00
_cell.angle_beta   90.00
_cell.angle_gamma   90.00
#
_symmetry.space_group_name_H-M   'P 1'
#
loop_
_entity.id
_entity.type
_entity.pdbx_description
1 polymer ?
#
loop_
_entity_poly.entity_id
_entity_poly.type
_entity_poly.pdbx_seq_one_letter_code
_entity_poly.pdbx_strand_id
1 'polypeptide(L)' 'MAQNMMLYWASGSPPCWRVMIALEEKLLQGYKHKHLSFDKNEHKCEEVKALNPRAQ' A
#
# COMPACT_ATOMS: atom_id res chain seq x y z
N MET A 1 -11.86 12.43 4.29
CA MET A 1 -10.45 12.59 3.91
C MET A 1 -9.75 11.23 3.81
N ALA A 2 -9.51 10.51 4.92
CA ALA A 2 -8.90 9.17 4.87
C ALA A 2 -9.74 8.12 4.10
N GLN A 3 -11.06 8.18 4.21
CA GLN A 3 -12.02 7.25 3.56
C GLN A 3 -11.92 7.22 2.01
N ASN A 4 -11.34 8.27 1.42
CA ASN A 4 -11.15 8.39 -0.03
C ASN A 4 -9.75 7.94 -0.47
N MET A 5 -8.89 7.55 0.47
CA MET A 5 -7.53 7.07 0.21
C MET A 5 -7.53 5.56 0.01
N MET A 6 -6.64 5.09 -0.86
CA MET A 6 -6.35 3.67 -1.06
C MET A 6 -4.87 3.42 -0.79
N LEU A 7 -4.57 2.55 0.17
CA LEU A 7 -3.21 2.12 0.48
C LEU A 7 -2.94 0.72 -0.09
N TYR A 8 -2.03 0.62 -1.04
CA TYR A 8 -1.44 -0.66 -1.45
C TYR A 8 -0.21 -0.92 -0.59
N TRP A 9 -0.13 -2.09 0.03
CA TRP A 9 0.98 -2.44 0.92
C TRP A 9 1.26 -3.94 0.92
N ALA A 10 2.46 -4.33 1.33
CA ALA A 10 2.86 -5.72 1.47
C ALA A 10 3.59 -5.94 2.80
N SER A 11 3.38 -7.10 3.42
CA SER A 11 4.11 -7.49 4.62
C SER A 11 5.61 -7.67 4.32
N GLY A 12 6.46 -7.29 5.28
CA GLY A 12 7.91 -7.34 5.10
C GLY A 12 8.50 -6.22 4.23
N SER A 13 7.71 -5.20 3.85
CA SER A 13 8.17 -4.05 3.09
C SER A 13 8.42 -2.83 4.01
N PRO A 14 9.68 -2.47 4.30
CA PRO A 14 9.98 -1.27 5.10
C PRO A 14 9.38 0.03 4.53
N PRO A 15 9.34 0.27 3.20
CA PRO A 15 8.64 1.43 2.63
C PRO A 15 7.15 1.47 2.99
N CYS A 16 6.47 0.32 2.99
CA CYS A 16 5.05 0.25 3.37
C CYS A 16 4.84 0.62 4.84
N TRP A 17 5.65 0.06 5.74
CA TRP A 17 5.55 0.33 7.17
C TRP A 17 5.79 1.80 7.51
N ARG A 18 6.74 2.46 6.83
CA ARG A 18 6.98 3.90 7.01
C ARG A 18 5.72 4.73 6.74
N VAL A 19 4.98 4.41 5.67
CA VAL A 19 3.74 5.13 5.35
C VAL A 19 2.65 4.80 6.35
N MET A 20 2.50 3.53 6.74
CA MET A 20 1.48 3.10 7.71
C MET A 20 1.66 3.78 9.07
N ILE A 21 2.89 3.85 9.58
CA ILE A 21 3.20 4.57 10.83
C ILE A 21 2.83 6.04 10.70
N ALA A 22 3.19 6.71 9.61
CA ALA A 22 2.84 8.11 9.40
C ALA A 22 1.33 8.36 9.34
N LEU A 23 0.55 7.42 8.82
CA LEU A 23 -0.91 7.50 8.81
C LEU A 23 -1.49 7.40 10.24
N GLU A 24 -0.96 6.49 11.05
CA GLU A 24 -1.39 6.31 12.44
C GLU A 24 -1.05 7.53 13.30
N GLU A 25 0.20 8.02 13.22
CA GLU A 25 0.65 9.22 13.94
C GLU A 25 -0.15 10.48 13.58
N LYS A 26 -0.71 10.52 12.36
CA LYS A 26 -1.56 11.62 11.89
C LYS A 26 -3.04 11.40 12.17
N LEU A 27 -3.43 10.33 12.87
CA LEU A 27 -4.82 9.94 13.14
C LEU A 27 -5.65 9.81 11.84
N LEU A 28 -5.01 9.40 10.74
CA LEU A 28 -5.66 9.19 9.44
C LEU A 28 -6.10 7.73 9.33
N GLN A 29 -7.20 7.40 10.00
CA GLN A 29 -7.79 6.06 10.04
C GLN A 29 -8.99 5.91 9.09
N GLY A 30 -9.39 4.67 8.77
CA GLY A 30 -10.56 4.37 7.94
C GLY A 30 -10.33 4.51 6.43
N TYR A 31 -9.07 4.53 5.98
CA TYR A 31 -8.71 4.42 4.56
C TYR A 31 -8.95 2.99 4.05
N LYS A 32 -9.21 2.86 2.75
CA LYS A 32 -9.25 1.56 2.09
C LYS A 32 -7.82 1.06 1.91
N HIS A 33 -7.62 -0.25 1.98
CA HIS A 33 -6.30 -0.81 1.71
C HIS A 33 -6.37 -2.14 0.97
N LYS A 34 -5.31 -2.44 0.22
CA LYS A 34 -5.09 -3.71 -0.45
C LYS A 34 -3.75 -4.28 -0.01
N HIS A 35 -3.79 -5.45 0.61
CA HIS A 35 -2.58 -6.21 0.92
C HIS A 35 -2.13 -6.95 -0.35
N LEU A 36 -0.85 -6.87 -0.67
CA LEU A 36 -0.21 -7.54 -1.79
C LEU A 36 0.72 -8.64 -1.25
N SER A 37 0.61 -9.84 -1.82
CA SER A 37 1.52 -10.94 -1.55
C SER A 37 2.74 -10.87 -2.47
N PHE A 38 3.94 -10.84 -1.87
CA PHE A 38 5.20 -10.96 -2.61
C PHE A 38 5.38 -12.34 -3.22
N ASP A 39 5.01 -13.41 -2.50
CA ASP A 39 5.12 -14.79 -2.98
C ASP A 39 4.32 -15.02 -4.28
N LYS A 40 3.17 -14.34 -4.39
CA LYS A 40 2.31 -14.39 -5.58
C LYS A 40 2.65 -13.33 -6.63
N ASN A 41 3.71 -12.55 -6.43
CA ASN A 41 4.11 -11.43 -7.30
C ASN A 41 2.98 -10.40 -7.55
N GLU A 42 2.07 -10.18 -6.59
CA GLU A 42 0.92 -9.29 -6.79
C GLU A 42 1.32 -7.83 -6.98
N HIS A 43 2.45 -7.41 -6.42
CA HIS A 43 3.08 -6.09 -6.66
C HIS A 43 3.51 -5.86 -8.13
N LYS A 44 3.55 -6.91 -8.96
CA LYS A 44 3.89 -6.84 -10.39
C LYS A 44 2.70 -7.07 -11.31
N CYS A 45 1.48 -7.19 -10.78
CA CYS A 45 0.30 -7.34 -11.62
C CYS A 45 0.02 -6.06 -12.42
N GLU A 46 -0.74 -6.19 -13.50
CA GLU A 46 -1.05 -5.07 -14.40
C GLU A 46 -1.73 -3.89 -13.69
N GLU A 47 -2.61 -4.18 -12.71
CA GLU A 47 -3.25 -3.14 -11.89
C GLU A 47 -2.21 -2.31 -11.10
N VAL A 48 -1.26 -2.98 -10.43
CA VAL A 48 -0.24 -2.27 -9.64
C VAL A 48 0.75 -1.56 -10.54
N LYS A 49 1.15 -2.15 -11.68
CA LYS A 49 2.01 -1.49 -12.68
C LYS A 49 1.37 -0.25 -13.30
N ALA A 50 0.05 -0.27 -13.52
CA ALA A 50 -0.68 0.90 -14.01
C ALA A 50 -0.63 2.06 -13.01
N LEU A 51 -0.57 1.78 -11.70
CA LEU A 51 -0.45 2.78 -10.64
C LEU A 51 1.01 3.19 -10.36
N ASN A 52 1.91 2.21 -10.33
CA ASN A 52 3.33 2.35 -10.08
C ASN A 52 4.10 1.54 -11.14
N PRO A 53 4.53 2.16 -12.26
CA PRO A 53 5.25 1.48 -13.33
C PRO A 53 6.55 0.80 -12.88
N ARG A 54 7.09 1.17 -11.71
CA ARG A 54 8.28 0.53 -11.12
C ARG A 54 7.99 -0.84 -10.48
N ALA A 55 6.71 -1.16 -10.22
CA ALA A 55 6.27 -2.38 -9.56
C ALA A 55 7.02 -2.65 -8.24
N GLN A 56 7.18 -1.60 -7.43
CA GLN A 56 7.83 -1.62 -6.11
C GLN A 56 6.79 -1.53 -5.00
#